data_AF-A0A3D3G4Q4-F1
#
_entry.id   AF-A0A3D3G4Q4-F1
#
_cell.length_a   1.000
_cell.length_b   1.000
_cell.length_c   1.000
_cell.angle_alpha   90.00
_cell.angle_beta   90.00
_cell.angle_gamma   90.00
#
_symmetry.space_group_name_H-M   'P 1'
#
loop_
_entity.id
_entity.type
_entity.pdbx_description
1 polymer ?
#
loop_
_entity_poly.entity_id
_entity_poly.type
_entity_poly.pdbx_seq_one_letter_code
_entity_poly.pdbx_strand_id
1 'polypeptide(L)' 'MYPATCSDCGAATEVPFQPSGERPVYCKEHYNKRRDSRPRRDFRR' A
#
# COMPACT_ATOMS: atom_id res chain seq x y z
N MET A 1 10.34 -12.05 -5.97
CA MET A 1 9.85 -10.70 -5.67
C MET A 1 9.93 -9.89 -6.95
N TYR A 2 8.91 -9.10 -7.27
CA TYR A 2 8.88 -8.25 -8.46
C TYR A 2 9.20 -6.81 -8.05
N PRO A 3 10.09 -6.12 -8.79
CA PRO A 3 10.38 -4.73 -8.55
C PRO A 3 9.17 -3.88 -8.94
N ALA A 4 8.77 -2.98 -8.05
CA ALA A 4 7.69 -2.02 -8.28
C ALA A 4 8.07 -0.66 -7.69
N THR A 5 7.44 0.39 -8.21
CA THR A 5 7.69 1.77 -7.77
C THR A 5 6.47 2.27 -7.01
N CYS A 6 6.70 2.89 -5.84
CA CYS A 6 5.62 3.48 -5.08
C CYS A 6 4.99 4.66 -5.84
N SER A 7 3.68 4.64 -6.05
CA SER A 7 2.97 5.71 -6.77
C SER A 7 2.86 7.01 -5.98
N ASP A 8 3.08 7.01 -4.66
CA ASP A 8 3.05 8.21 -3.81
C ASP A 8 4.44 8.89 -3.71
N CYS A 9 5.51 8.11 -3.51
CA CYS A 9 6.85 8.68 -3.25
C CYS A 9 7.93 8.29 -4.25
N GLY A 10 7.66 7.39 -5.20
CA GLY A 10 8.65 6.94 -6.18
C GLY A 10 9.70 5.96 -5.64
N ALA A 11 9.57 5.49 -4.39
CA ALA A 11 10.51 4.54 -3.82
C ALA A 11 10.43 3.15 -4.49
N ALA A 12 11.58 2.51 -4.69
CA ALA A 12 11.65 1.13 -5.14
C ALA A 12 11.17 0.18 -4.03
N THR A 13 10.27 -0.74 -4.38
CA THR A 13 9.71 -1.73 -3.46
C THR A 13 9.60 -3.09 -4.12
N GLU A 14 9.61 -4.13 -3.31
CA GLU A 14 9.56 -5.51 -3.76
C GLU A 14 8.22 -6.13 -3.36
N VAL A 15 7.43 -6.53 -4.35
CA VAL A 15 6.11 -7.11 -4.14
C VAL A 15 6.09 -8.59 -4.53
N PRO A 16 5.28 -9.45 -3.88
CA PRO A 16 5.20 -10.87 -4.21
C PRO A 16 4.34 -11.16 -5.44
N PHE A 17 3.69 -10.15 -6.02
CA PHE A 17 2.82 -10.25 -7.19
C PHE A 17 3.34 -9.36 -8.32
N GLN A 18 3.02 -9.70 -9.56
CA GLN A 18 3.39 -8.89 -10.71
C GLN A 18 2.56 -7.60 -10.72
N PRO A 19 3.19 -6.41 -10.74
CA PRO A 19 2.46 -5.15 -10.81
C PRO A 19 1.88 -4.94 -12.22
N SER A 20 0.56 -5.05 -12.37
CA SER A 20 -0.12 -4.90 -13.67
C SER A 20 -0.21 -3.46 -14.18
N GLY A 21 0.25 -2.46 -13.42
CA GLY A 21 0.10 -1.03 -13.76
C GLY A 21 -1.33 -0.47 -13.62
N GLU A 22 -2.35 -1.33 -13.63
CA GLU A 22 -3.75 -0.97 -13.38
C GLU A 22 -4.00 -0.52 -11.93
N ARG A 23 -3.24 -1.07 -10.98
CA ARG A 23 -3.38 -0.80 -9.55
C ARG A 23 -2.11 -0.14 -9.02
N PRO A 24 -2.21 0.99 -8.31
CA PRO A 24 -1.05 1.68 -7.76
C PRO A 24 -0.38 0.83 -6.68
N VAL A 25 0.94 0.70 -6.78
CA VAL A 25 1.75 0.02 -5.77
C VAL A 25 2.20 1.04 -4.74
N TYR A 26 2.16 0.65 -3.47
CA TYR A 26 2.57 1.51 -2.37
C TYR A 26 3.67 0.85 -1.56
N CYS A 27 4.62 1.65 -1.08
CA CYS A 27 5.56 1.19 -0.07
C CYS A 27 4.82 0.92 1.25
N LYS A 28 5.49 0.22 2.16
CA LYS A 28 4.93 -0.19 3.47
C LYS A 28 4.35 0.99 4.25
N GLU A 29 4.97 2.17 4.18
CA GLU A 29 4.51 3.38 4.86
C GLU A 29 3.20 3.92 4.28
N HIS A 30 3.14 4.17 2.97
CA HIS A 30 1.92 4.66 2.32
C HIS A 30 0.78 3.65 2.36
N TYR A 31 1.11 2.35 2.29
CA TYR A 31 0.14 1.28 2.48
C TYR A 31 -0.46 1.29 3.89
N ASN A 32 0.37 1.43 4.93
CA ASN A 32 -0.09 1.51 6.31
C ASN A 32 -0.93 2.76 6.58
N LYS A 33 -0.49 3.94 6.09
CA LYS A 33 -1.25 5.20 6.20
C LYS A 33 -2.66 5.08 5.62
N ARG A 34 -2.80 4.44 4.46
CA ARG A 34 -4.11 4.21 3.80
C ARG A 34 -4.95 3.13 4.48
N ARG A 35 -4.32 2.20 5.22
CA ARG A 35 -5.03 1.15 5.97
C ARG A 35 -5.57 1.67 7.30
N ASP A 36 -4.86 2.60 7.93
CA ASP A 36 -5.18 3.17 9.24
C ASP A 36 -6.40 4.11 9.21
N SER A 37 -6.69 4.73 8.06
CA SER A 37 -7.87 5.58 7.88
C SER A 37 -9.22 4.84 7.88
N ARG A 38 -9.23 3.52 8.08
CA ARG A 38 -10.47 2.81 8.40
C ARG A 38 -10.82 3.15 9.84
N PRO A 39 -11.95 3.84 10.11
CA PRO A 39 -12.37 4.07 11.48
C PRO A 39 -12.43 2.70 12.14
N ARG A 40 -11.58 2.50 13.15
CA ARG A 40 -11.71 1.39 14.08
C ARG A 40 -13.13 1.50 14.57
N ARG A 41 -14.03 0.66 14.04
CA ARG A 41 -15.41 0.60 14.50
C ARG A 41 -15.31 0.13 15.93
N ASP A 42 -15.27 1.12 16.82
CA ASP A 42 -15.32 0.93 18.25
C ASP A 42 -16.69 0.33 18.53
N PHE A 43 -16.71 -0.99 18.52
CA PHE A 43 -17.88 -1.81 18.80
C PHE A 43 -18.06 -1.90 20.32
N ARG A 44 -17.93 -0.76 21.01
CA ARG A 44 -18.03 -0.64 22.45
C ARG A 44 -19.07 0.42 22.79
N ARG A 45 -20.31 0.13 22.38
CA ARG A 45 -21.50 0.78 22.88
C ARG A 45 -22.62 -0.24 23.01
#